data_AF-A0A8H5ZAB6-F1
#
_entry.id   AF-A0A8H5ZAB6-F1
#
_cell.length_a   1.000
_cell.length_b   1.000
_cell.length_c   1.000
_cell.angle_alpha   90.00
_cell.angle_beta   90.00
_cell.angle_gamma   90.00
#
_symmetry.space_group_name_H-M   'P 1'
#
loop_
_entity.id
_entity.type
_entity.pdbx_description
1 polymer ?
#
loop_
_entity_poly.entity_id
_entity_poly.type
_entity_poly.pdbx_seq_one_letter_code
_entity_poly.pdbx_strand_id
1 'polypeptide(L)'
;MRFSRVVPLLPLATAFVITEPEVFSKIEKSGRRLVDNAQTILDDALGKVKDGAQDAYSKFHHIGCDVEAWLESEDFEDNVIDLGHPHGPHHGKPDHPPHHDNPHHPPHHDKPNRTVYELINESKYTTKLAKLINEFDDVVELLNGTAANYTIFAPTDEAFEKIPKHHPKPSKEFLKEVLLYHVTDSLYPAGRVLHSFTIPTLYTTSKNLGHAQRLTPRVTFKGPTINYYSRLVAVNIFGTNGVVHGVDHILVPPPNVATIIDLLPGSFSTLELALTKTGIYDWLNTTEYEHNGGTFFAPSNYAFKKLGTRANAFLFSKYGEKYLKALLEYHLVVDQTLYTDAFFDGSDDDDDESAQDRPDYYHYDLPTVLDDKYLAVDVTRYGPFAEIRINGFSRVTIHDGVASDGVIQVVSDVLIPPKNAGGVQIFWEGEELDVEDLKERLEPFVDNMEL
;
A
#
# COMPACT_ATOMS: atom_id res chain seq x y z
N MET A 1 -26.54 8.07 -27.98
CA MET A 1 -26.76 9.06 -26.91
C MET A 1 -26.70 8.31 -25.59
N ARG A 2 -25.61 8.49 -24.82
CA ARG A 2 -25.56 9.30 -23.56
C ARG A 2 -25.99 8.45 -22.35
N PHE A 3 -25.24 8.25 -21.26
CA PHE A 3 -24.01 8.82 -20.73
C PHE A 3 -23.28 7.74 -19.89
N SER A 4 -21.99 7.52 -20.13
CA SER A 4 -21.13 6.85 -19.15
C SER A 4 -20.85 7.83 -18.02
N ARG A 5 -21.31 7.53 -16.80
CA ARG A 5 -20.90 8.27 -15.60
C ARG A 5 -19.41 8.00 -15.37
N VAL A 6 -18.59 8.98 -15.70
CA VAL A 6 -17.20 9.07 -15.21
C VAL A 6 -17.33 9.32 -13.71
N VAL A 7 -17.08 8.30 -12.89
CA VAL A 7 -16.93 8.46 -11.44
C VAL A 7 -15.57 9.11 -11.22
N PRO A 8 -15.47 10.21 -10.44
CA PRO A 8 -14.18 10.80 -10.14
C PRO A 8 -13.42 9.85 -9.22
N LEU A 9 -12.28 9.35 -9.70
CA LEU A 9 -11.20 8.80 -8.88
C LEU A 9 -10.68 9.94 -7.98
N LEU A 10 -11.34 10.16 -6.84
CA LEU A 10 -10.73 10.88 -5.72
C LEU A 10 -9.51 10.06 -5.25
N PRO A 11 -8.33 10.67 -5.06
CA PRO A 11 -7.11 9.90 -4.84
C PRO A 11 -7.05 9.44 -3.38
N LEU A 12 -7.58 8.25 -3.10
CA LEU A 12 -7.26 7.48 -1.90
C LEU A 12 -5.76 7.09 -1.85
N ALA A 13 -5.01 7.28 -2.94
CA ALA A 13 -3.56 7.05 -3.01
C ALA A 13 -2.74 7.92 -2.04
N THR A 14 -3.29 9.01 -1.49
CA THR A 14 -2.62 9.77 -0.41
C THR A 14 -2.68 9.06 0.95
N ALA A 15 -3.50 8.01 1.10
CA ALA A 15 -3.69 7.31 2.36
C ALA A 15 -2.46 6.53 2.85
N PHE A 16 -1.53 6.12 1.99
CA PHE A 16 -0.31 5.38 2.39
C PHE A 16 0.97 6.22 2.33
N VAL A 17 0.83 7.53 2.11
CA VAL A 17 1.96 8.43 2.00
C VAL A 17 2.39 8.87 3.40
N ILE A 18 3.30 8.09 4.01
CA ILE A 18 4.00 8.48 5.23
C ILE A 18 5.02 9.58 4.85
N THR A 19 4.60 10.85 4.86
CA THR A 19 5.48 11.99 4.53
C THR A 19 6.17 12.63 5.71
N GLU A 20 5.85 12.25 6.94
CA GLU A 20 6.29 13.00 8.12
C GLU A 20 7.53 12.37 8.78
N PRO A 21 8.61 13.15 8.98
CA PRO A 21 9.78 12.71 9.73
C PRO A 21 9.48 12.28 11.18
N GLU A 22 8.37 12.76 11.75
CA GLU A 22 7.89 12.35 13.07
C GLU A 22 7.49 10.87 13.12
N VAL A 23 7.06 10.30 11.98
CA VAL A 23 6.68 8.89 11.87
C VAL A 23 7.89 7.98 12.05
N PHE A 24 9.07 8.34 11.54
CA PHE A 24 10.30 7.58 11.82
C PHE A 24 10.65 7.54 13.31
N SER A 25 10.44 8.65 14.02
CA SER A 25 10.64 8.71 15.47
C SER A 25 9.56 7.95 16.25
N LYS A 26 8.34 7.84 15.71
CA LYS A 26 7.26 7.02 16.26
C LYS A 26 7.49 5.54 15.98
N ILE A 27 8.00 5.15 14.81
CA ILE A 27 8.34 3.75 14.50
C ILE A 27 9.40 3.22 15.49
N GLU A 28 10.45 3.99 15.80
CA GLU A 28 11.46 3.61 16.80
C GLU A 28 10.93 3.64 18.25
N LYS A 29 9.99 4.54 18.57
CA LYS A 29 9.42 4.69 19.91
C LYS A 29 8.21 3.80 20.19
N SER A 30 7.39 3.45 19.21
CA SER A 30 6.20 2.61 19.36
C SER A 30 6.59 1.19 19.79
N GLY A 31 7.74 0.69 19.33
CA GLY A 31 8.35 -0.53 19.85
C GLY A 31 8.82 -0.46 21.31
N ARG A 32 8.83 0.73 21.95
CA ARG A 32 9.27 0.93 23.35
C ARG A 32 8.30 1.68 24.27
N ARG A 33 7.26 2.37 23.79
CA ARG A 33 6.40 3.30 24.58
C ARG A 33 5.01 2.79 24.97
N LEU A 34 4.57 1.62 24.49
CA LEU A 34 3.18 1.21 24.65
C LEU A 34 2.83 0.54 25.99
N VAL A 35 3.81 0.24 26.85
CA VAL A 35 3.54 -0.41 28.14
C VAL A 35 3.15 0.57 29.25
N ASP A 36 3.62 1.84 29.21
CA ASP A 36 3.50 2.73 30.39
C ASP A 36 2.31 3.71 30.37
N ASN A 37 1.69 3.97 29.20
CA ASN A 37 0.65 5.00 29.06
C ASN A 37 -0.79 4.47 29.00
N ALA A 38 -1.00 3.19 28.68
CA ALA A 38 -2.35 2.63 28.56
C ALA A 38 -3.01 2.42 29.94
N GLN A 39 -2.22 2.05 30.96
CA GLN A 39 -2.73 1.83 32.32
C GLN A 39 -3.14 3.12 33.03
N THR A 40 -2.47 4.26 32.78
CA THR A 40 -2.75 5.53 33.49
C THR A 40 -3.91 6.33 32.89
N ILE A 41 -4.20 6.18 31.60
CA ILE A 41 -5.27 6.94 30.92
C ILE A 41 -6.65 6.28 31.12
N LEU A 42 -6.71 4.96 31.14
CA LEU A 42 -7.96 4.21 31.34
C LEU A 42 -8.50 4.31 32.79
N ASP A 43 -7.62 4.38 33.79
CA ASP A 43 -8.03 4.53 35.20
C ASP A 43 -8.53 5.95 35.54
N ASP A 44 -7.96 7.00 34.95
CA ASP A 44 -8.41 8.39 35.18
C ASP A 44 -9.69 8.73 34.40
N ALA A 45 -10.00 7.98 33.34
CA ALA A 45 -11.23 8.11 32.55
C ALA A 45 -12.44 7.37 33.18
N LEU A 46 -12.22 6.24 33.85
CA LEU A 46 -13.29 5.46 34.48
C LEU A 46 -13.64 5.93 35.92
N GLY A 47 -12.74 6.64 36.60
CA GLY A 47 -12.94 7.10 37.98
C GLY A 47 -13.82 8.34 38.19
N LYS A 48 -14.25 9.04 37.14
CA LYS A 48 -14.94 10.35 37.26
C LYS A 48 -16.38 10.40 36.71
N VAL A 49 -17.02 9.26 36.47
CA VAL A 49 -18.45 9.24 36.08
C VAL A 49 -19.32 8.82 37.26
N LYS A 50 -19.51 9.76 38.20
CA LYS A 50 -20.68 9.78 39.06
C LYS A 50 -21.02 11.23 39.42
N ASP A 51 -22.27 11.57 39.14
CA ASP A 51 -22.92 12.88 39.26
C ASP A 51 -22.71 13.85 38.07
N GLY A 52 -23.80 14.12 37.34
CA GLY A 52 -23.88 15.25 36.41
C GLY A 52 -24.23 14.90 34.95
N ALA A 53 -25.27 14.11 34.71
CA ALA A 53 -25.95 14.14 33.41
C ALA A 53 -26.62 15.53 33.26
N GLN A 54 -26.43 16.16 32.09
CA GLN A 54 -26.82 17.54 31.70
C GLN A 54 -25.79 18.62 32.07
N ASP A 55 -24.74 18.76 31.25
CA ASP A 55 -24.39 20.01 30.54
C ASP A 55 -22.99 19.85 29.88
N ALA A 56 -22.94 19.48 28.60
CA ALA A 56 -21.70 19.48 27.81
C ALA A 56 -22.00 19.50 26.31
N TYR A 57 -22.86 20.42 25.89
CA TYR A 57 -23.03 20.80 24.48
C TYR A 57 -22.97 22.32 24.36
N SER A 58 -21.81 22.91 24.70
CA SER A 58 -21.37 24.21 24.20
C SER A 58 -20.00 24.58 24.78
N LYS A 59 -18.95 24.46 23.96
CA LYS A 59 -17.73 25.30 23.95
C LYS A 59 -16.65 24.62 23.10
N PHE A 60 -16.83 24.66 21.77
CA PHE A 60 -15.75 24.83 20.81
C PHE A 60 -16.36 25.36 19.51
N HIS A 61 -16.83 26.61 19.55
CA HIS A 61 -16.98 27.44 18.36
C HIS A 61 -16.40 28.82 18.70
N HIS A 62 -15.26 29.14 18.06
CA HIS A 62 -15.05 30.35 17.26
C HIS A 62 -13.55 30.50 16.99
N ILE A 63 -13.07 29.91 15.89
CA ILE A 63 -12.41 30.67 14.82
C ILE A 63 -12.95 30.06 13.53
N GLY A 64 -13.95 30.73 12.94
CA GLY A 64 -14.39 30.44 11.59
C GLY A 64 -13.49 31.17 10.60
N CYS A 65 -13.24 30.52 9.47
CA CYS A 65 -13.17 31.19 8.18
C CYS A 65 -13.75 30.21 7.15
N ASP A 66 -14.86 30.65 6.55
CA ASP A 66 -15.56 30.06 5.42
C ASP A 66 -14.63 29.70 4.27
N VAL A 67 -14.80 28.49 3.72
CA VAL A 67 -14.52 28.25 2.30
C VAL A 67 -15.54 27.23 1.73
N GLU A 68 -16.83 27.56 1.81
CA GLU A 68 -17.77 27.19 0.73
C GLU A 68 -18.01 28.43 -0.12
N ALA A 69 -17.16 28.64 -1.13
CA ALA A 69 -17.38 29.66 -2.16
C ALA A 69 -16.49 29.44 -3.40
N TRP A 70 -16.28 28.21 -3.86
CA TRP A 70 -15.54 27.97 -5.12
C TRP A 70 -16.15 26.82 -5.93
N LEU A 71 -17.43 26.97 -6.26
CA LEU A 71 -18.01 26.41 -7.49
C LEU A 71 -18.87 27.50 -8.14
N GLU A 72 -18.55 27.78 -9.40
CA GLU A 72 -19.32 28.51 -10.43
C GLU A 72 -19.37 30.06 -10.36
N SER A 73 -18.57 30.71 -11.21
CA SER A 73 -19.07 31.44 -12.38
C SER A 73 -17.91 32.02 -13.23
N GLU A 74 -18.25 32.29 -14.47
CA GLU A 74 -17.43 32.35 -15.68
C GLU A 74 -16.71 33.69 -15.94
N ASP A 75 -15.91 33.65 -17.02
CA ASP A 75 -15.45 34.73 -17.91
C ASP A 75 -14.24 35.57 -17.51
N PHE A 76 -13.16 35.44 -18.29
CA PHE A 76 -12.71 36.51 -19.19
C PHE A 76 -11.72 36.00 -20.26
N GLU A 77 -11.92 36.54 -21.46
CA GLU A 77 -11.43 36.15 -22.79
C GLU A 77 -9.93 36.45 -23.08
N ASP A 78 -9.46 35.76 -24.12
CA ASP A 78 -8.51 36.16 -25.18
C ASP A 78 -7.34 37.09 -24.87
N ASN A 79 -6.13 36.63 -25.22
CA ASN A 79 -5.37 37.31 -26.27
C ASN A 79 -4.45 36.38 -27.06
N VAL A 80 -4.56 36.59 -28.36
CA VAL A 80 -4.03 35.89 -29.51
C VAL A 80 -2.58 36.31 -29.79
N ILE A 81 -1.76 35.39 -30.30
CA ILE A 81 -0.74 35.74 -31.32
C ILE A 81 -0.92 34.76 -32.48
N ASP A 82 -1.55 35.29 -33.53
CA ASP A 82 -1.61 34.79 -34.90
C ASP A 82 -0.35 35.25 -35.64
N LEU A 83 0.10 34.48 -36.64
CA LEU A 83 0.48 34.99 -37.95
C LEU A 83 0.56 33.80 -38.93
N GLY A 84 -0.49 33.67 -39.76
CA GLY A 84 -0.64 32.70 -40.85
C GLY A 84 0.46 32.72 -41.93
N HIS A 85 0.41 31.89 -42.97
CA HIS A 85 -0.55 31.95 -44.08
C HIS A 85 -0.35 30.73 -45.05
N PRO A 86 -1.17 30.54 -46.11
CA PRO A 86 -1.92 29.30 -46.38
C PRO A 86 -1.43 28.52 -47.61
N HIS A 87 -1.90 27.29 -47.81
CA HIS A 87 -2.20 26.77 -49.15
C HIS A 87 -3.40 25.80 -49.16
N GLY A 88 -4.28 26.00 -50.14
CA GLY A 88 -5.55 25.29 -50.35
C GLY A 88 -5.40 23.92 -51.05
N PRO A 89 -6.53 23.32 -51.46
CA PRO A 89 -6.66 21.87 -51.63
C PRO A 89 -6.31 21.41 -53.05
N HIS A 90 -5.52 20.35 -53.20
CA HIS A 90 -5.36 19.67 -54.47
C HIS A 90 -5.29 18.14 -54.35
N HIS A 91 -6.15 17.51 -55.13
CA HIS A 91 -6.16 16.10 -55.51
C HIS A 91 -4.91 15.69 -56.30
N GLY A 92 -4.55 14.40 -56.23
CA GLY A 92 -3.87 13.68 -57.31
C GLY A 92 -2.49 13.10 -56.96
N LYS A 93 -2.36 11.77 -56.99
CA LYS A 93 -1.08 11.07 -57.20
C LYS A 93 -0.53 11.40 -58.60
N PRO A 94 0.80 11.49 -58.81
CA PRO A 94 1.54 10.30 -59.27
C PRO A 94 2.99 10.16 -58.77
N ASP A 95 3.36 8.90 -58.51
CA ASP A 95 4.63 8.20 -58.76
C ASP A 95 5.98 8.92 -58.58
N HIS A 96 6.67 8.62 -57.47
CA HIS A 96 8.13 8.69 -57.36
C HIS A 96 8.69 7.35 -56.83
N PRO A 97 9.87 6.89 -57.31
CA PRO A 97 10.44 5.56 -57.04
C PRO A 97 10.99 5.44 -55.60
N PRO A 98 11.17 4.21 -55.08
CA PRO A 98 11.43 4.00 -53.65
C PRO A 98 12.87 4.38 -53.28
N HIS A 99 13.02 5.50 -52.58
CA HIS A 99 14.22 5.75 -51.79
C HIS A 99 14.12 4.92 -50.51
N HIS A 100 14.88 3.83 -50.46
CA HIS A 100 15.15 3.09 -49.23
C HIS A 100 16.13 3.89 -48.36
N ASP A 101 15.65 4.97 -47.76
CA ASP A 101 16.31 5.53 -46.59
C ASP A 101 15.81 4.73 -45.40
N ASN A 102 16.58 3.69 -45.07
CA ASN A 102 16.46 2.95 -43.83
C ASN A 102 16.47 4.00 -42.69
N PRO A 103 15.45 4.08 -41.81
CA PRO A 103 15.46 5.06 -40.73
C PRO A 103 16.75 4.87 -39.94
N HIS A 104 17.57 5.93 -39.91
CA HIS A 104 18.80 5.95 -39.15
C HIS A 104 18.46 5.59 -37.70
N HIS A 105 18.81 4.37 -37.30
CA HIS A 105 18.81 4.00 -35.90
C HIS A 105 19.68 5.03 -35.16
N PRO A 106 19.20 5.60 -34.05
CA PRO A 106 20.03 6.40 -33.16
C PRO A 106 21.30 5.61 -32.80
N PRO A 107 22.43 6.30 -32.54
CA PRO A 107 23.70 5.64 -32.29
C PRO A 107 23.55 4.61 -31.18
N HIS A 108 24.11 3.42 -31.42
CA HIS A 108 24.22 2.34 -30.46
C HIS A 108 24.65 2.92 -29.10
N HIS A 109 23.82 2.75 -28.08
CA HIS A 109 24.25 2.99 -26.71
C HIS A 109 25.52 2.15 -26.49
N ASP A 110 26.64 2.81 -26.19
CA ASP A 110 27.84 2.13 -25.75
C ASP A 110 27.45 1.16 -24.63
N LYS A 111 27.92 -0.08 -24.72
CA LYS A 111 27.65 -1.06 -23.67
C LYS A 111 28.14 -0.48 -22.34
N PRO A 112 27.34 -0.56 -21.26
CA PRO A 112 27.77 -0.07 -19.97
C PRO A 112 29.08 -0.76 -19.60
N ASN A 113 30.04 0.01 -19.09
CA ASN A 113 31.38 -0.44 -18.77
C ASN A 113 31.67 -0.42 -17.26
N ARG A 114 30.68 -0.06 -16.45
CA ARG A 114 30.77 0.12 -15.00
C ARG A 114 29.73 -0.68 -14.27
N THR A 115 30.06 -1.20 -13.09
CA THR A 115 29.09 -1.88 -12.22
C THR A 115 28.11 -0.87 -11.60
N VAL A 116 26.99 -1.37 -11.07
CA VAL A 116 26.03 -0.51 -10.33
C VAL A 116 26.69 0.16 -9.12
N TYR A 117 27.62 -0.53 -8.44
CA TYR A 117 28.44 0.07 -7.38
C TYR A 117 29.30 1.23 -7.90
N GLU A 118 30.05 1.03 -8.98
CA GLU A 118 30.89 2.07 -9.58
C GLU A 118 30.06 3.28 -10.04
N LEU A 119 28.86 3.04 -10.62
CA LEU A 119 27.93 4.10 -11.01
C LEU A 119 27.48 4.94 -9.81
N ILE A 120 27.17 4.30 -8.67
CA ILE A 120 26.78 5.00 -7.44
C ILE A 120 27.96 5.76 -6.83
N ASN A 121 29.14 5.15 -6.81
CA ASN A 121 30.34 5.70 -6.17
C ASN A 121 30.93 6.90 -6.93
N GLU A 122 30.85 6.90 -8.26
CA GLU A 122 31.33 8.01 -9.10
C GLU A 122 30.29 9.11 -9.32
N SER A 123 29.03 8.87 -8.98
CA SER A 123 27.96 9.83 -9.19
C SER A 123 28.02 10.97 -8.18
N LYS A 124 27.94 12.21 -8.70
CA LYS A 124 27.88 13.44 -7.90
C LYS A 124 26.56 13.63 -7.14
N TYR A 125 25.55 12.80 -7.40
CA TYR A 125 24.21 12.91 -6.81
C TYR A 125 23.91 11.84 -5.74
N THR A 126 24.81 10.87 -5.56
CA THR A 126 24.65 9.73 -4.64
C THR A 126 25.83 9.60 -3.70
N THR A 127 26.51 10.72 -3.39
CA THR A 127 27.74 10.72 -2.60
C THR A 127 27.53 10.24 -1.16
N LYS A 128 26.37 10.52 -0.57
CA LYS A 128 25.99 10.06 0.78
C LYS A 128 25.64 8.58 0.77
N LEU A 129 24.93 8.11 -0.26
CA LEU A 129 24.65 6.69 -0.45
C LEU A 129 25.95 5.89 -0.63
N ALA A 130 26.87 6.36 -1.47
CA ALA A 130 28.16 5.72 -1.69
C ALA A 130 28.97 5.60 -0.38
N LYS A 131 29.02 6.68 0.41
CA LYS A 131 29.65 6.66 1.75
C LYS A 131 29.02 5.61 2.65
N LEU A 132 27.69 5.50 2.66
CA LEU A 132 26.97 4.53 3.47
C LEU A 132 27.24 3.09 3.02
N ILE A 133 27.19 2.81 1.71
CA ILE A 133 27.51 1.48 1.15
C ILE A 133 28.94 1.08 1.50
N ASN A 134 29.90 2.01 1.44
CA ASN A 134 31.30 1.77 1.81
C ASN A 134 31.52 1.48 3.31
N GLU A 135 30.50 1.59 4.17
CA GLU A 135 30.56 1.10 5.56
C GLU A 135 30.30 -0.42 5.66
N PHE A 136 29.87 -1.09 4.57
CA PHE A 136 29.46 -2.49 4.52
C PHE A 136 30.13 -3.24 3.36
N ASP A 137 31.25 -3.92 3.65
CA ASP A 137 32.05 -4.64 2.65
C ASP A 137 31.24 -5.68 1.86
N ASP A 138 30.31 -6.36 2.51
CA ASP A 138 29.44 -7.36 1.90
C ASP A 138 28.43 -6.77 0.91
N VAL A 139 27.92 -5.56 1.18
CA VAL A 139 27.06 -4.82 0.23
C VAL A 139 27.89 -4.32 -0.95
N VAL A 140 29.13 -3.87 -0.72
CA VAL A 140 30.05 -3.49 -1.80
C VAL A 140 30.32 -4.69 -2.72
N GLU A 141 30.66 -5.84 -2.15
CA GLU A 141 30.90 -7.09 -2.89
C GLU A 141 29.66 -7.52 -3.69
N LEU A 142 28.48 -7.47 -3.09
CA LEU A 142 27.19 -7.77 -3.74
C LEU A 142 26.97 -6.87 -4.98
N LEU A 143 27.09 -5.55 -4.81
CA LEU A 143 26.78 -4.57 -5.85
C LEU A 143 27.87 -4.47 -6.93
N ASN A 144 29.09 -4.89 -6.63
CA ASN A 144 30.17 -4.98 -7.60
C ASN A 144 30.23 -6.36 -8.29
N GLY A 145 29.58 -7.37 -7.71
CA GLY A 145 29.53 -8.72 -8.24
C GLY A 145 28.80 -8.81 -9.58
N THR A 146 29.31 -9.64 -10.49
CA THR A 146 28.71 -9.87 -11.82
C THR A 146 27.93 -11.17 -11.92
N ALA A 147 27.62 -11.79 -10.77
CA ALA A 147 26.96 -13.10 -10.72
C ALA A 147 25.46 -13.03 -11.07
N ALA A 148 24.82 -11.89 -10.80
CA ALA A 148 23.42 -11.64 -11.07
C ALA A 148 23.21 -10.21 -11.60
N ASN A 149 22.02 -9.95 -12.16
CA ASN A 149 21.62 -8.62 -12.58
C ASN A 149 20.83 -7.93 -11.48
N TYR A 150 21.32 -6.82 -10.95
CA TYR A 150 20.67 -6.10 -9.87
C TYR A 150 19.85 -4.91 -10.36
N THR A 151 18.82 -4.55 -9.60
CA THR A 151 18.20 -3.23 -9.69
C THR A 151 18.38 -2.51 -8.36
N ILE A 152 18.85 -1.27 -8.40
CA ILE A 152 19.00 -0.45 -7.20
C ILE A 152 18.14 0.80 -7.33
N PHE A 153 17.27 1.02 -6.35
CA PHE A 153 16.59 2.29 -6.15
C PHE A 153 17.50 3.19 -5.29
N ALA A 154 18.40 3.95 -5.90
CA ALA A 154 19.41 4.73 -5.20
C ALA A 154 18.87 6.06 -4.66
N PRO A 155 18.81 6.31 -3.35
CA PRO A 155 18.44 7.61 -2.82
C PRO A 155 19.44 8.68 -3.21
N THR A 156 18.94 9.81 -3.70
CA THR A 156 19.78 10.98 -4.02
C THR A 156 20.30 11.64 -2.75
N ASP A 157 21.34 12.46 -2.88
CA ASP A 157 21.88 13.25 -1.76
C ASP A 157 20.82 14.18 -1.15
N GLU A 158 19.85 14.65 -1.94
CA GLU A 158 18.66 15.40 -1.50
C GLU A 158 17.73 14.54 -0.64
N ALA A 159 17.58 13.24 -0.92
CA ALA A 159 16.79 12.33 -0.11
C ALA A 159 17.34 12.24 1.32
N PHE A 160 18.67 12.18 1.48
CA PHE A 160 19.32 12.21 2.78
C PHE A 160 19.20 13.56 3.51
N GLU A 161 18.98 14.67 2.79
CA GLU A 161 18.80 16.01 3.40
C GLU A 161 17.45 16.18 4.06
N LYS A 162 16.48 15.34 3.69
CA LYS A 162 15.16 15.31 4.32
C LYS A 162 15.19 14.65 5.70
N ILE A 163 16.27 13.97 6.07
CA ILE A 163 16.43 13.40 7.42
C ILE A 163 16.63 14.55 8.41
N PRO A 164 15.82 14.66 9.48
CA PRO A 164 16.00 15.68 10.51
C PRO A 164 17.40 15.62 11.12
N LYS A 165 18.08 16.78 11.22
CA LYS A 165 19.47 16.90 11.73
C LYS A 165 19.68 16.41 13.16
N HIS A 166 18.61 16.27 13.94
CA HIS A 166 18.63 15.83 15.33
C HIS A 166 18.27 14.34 15.51
N HIS A 167 18.12 13.60 14.42
CA HIS A 167 17.82 12.18 14.50
C HIS A 167 19.06 11.40 15.01
N PRO A 168 18.91 10.49 15.99
CA PRO A 168 20.02 9.61 16.37
C PRO A 168 20.48 8.80 15.15
N LYS A 169 21.79 8.53 15.07
CA LYS A 169 22.33 7.63 14.02
C LYS A 169 21.69 6.25 14.25
N PRO A 170 21.01 5.67 13.24
CA PRO A 170 20.45 4.33 13.37
C PRO A 170 21.54 3.28 13.62
N SER A 171 21.13 2.10 14.10
CA SER A 171 22.04 0.96 14.26
C SER A 171 22.63 0.53 12.91
N LYS A 172 23.81 -0.10 12.92
CA LYS A 172 24.44 -0.58 11.68
C LYS A 172 23.60 -1.67 11.03
N GLU A 173 22.95 -2.50 11.85
CA GLU A 173 22.06 -3.57 11.43
C GLU A 173 20.89 -2.99 10.64
N PHE A 174 20.21 -1.97 11.19
CA PHE A 174 19.09 -1.31 10.50
C PHE A 174 19.53 -0.60 9.22
N LEU A 175 20.71 0.04 9.21
CA LEU A 175 21.23 0.66 7.99
C LEU A 175 21.48 -0.37 6.88
N LYS A 176 21.96 -1.56 7.23
CA LYS A 176 22.12 -2.67 6.27
C LYS A 176 20.77 -3.16 5.75
N GLU A 177 19.79 -3.34 6.62
CA GLU A 177 18.41 -3.69 6.22
C GLU A 177 17.83 -2.67 5.24
N VAL A 178 17.99 -1.37 5.53
CA VAL A 178 17.60 -0.28 4.63
C VAL A 178 18.33 -0.39 3.30
N LEU A 179 19.64 -0.63 3.27
CA LEU A 179 20.37 -0.82 2.00
C LEU A 179 19.83 -1.99 1.18
N LEU A 180 19.63 -3.16 1.82
CA LEU A 180 19.09 -4.35 1.14
C LEU A 180 17.66 -4.13 0.61
N TYR A 181 16.86 -3.30 1.30
CA TYR A 181 15.51 -2.97 0.86
C TYR A 181 15.47 -2.09 -0.42
N HIS A 182 16.57 -1.41 -0.75
CA HIS A 182 16.68 -0.68 -2.02
C HIS A 182 17.18 -1.54 -3.18
N VAL A 183 17.56 -2.80 -2.94
CA VAL A 183 18.20 -3.67 -3.93
C VAL A 183 17.28 -4.83 -4.27
N THR A 184 17.18 -5.14 -5.55
CA THR A 184 16.51 -6.32 -6.10
C THR A 184 17.54 -7.14 -6.88
N ASP A 185 17.44 -8.47 -6.83
CA ASP A 185 18.31 -9.44 -7.51
C ASP A 185 17.92 -9.75 -8.96
N SER A 186 17.06 -8.92 -9.52
CA SER A 186 16.52 -9.03 -10.86
C SER A 186 16.58 -7.70 -11.59
N LEU A 187 16.63 -7.76 -12.93
CA LEU A 187 16.65 -6.56 -13.77
C LEU A 187 15.24 -6.00 -13.95
N TYR A 188 15.01 -4.79 -13.43
CA TYR A 188 13.79 -4.01 -13.58
C TYR A 188 14.11 -2.68 -14.28
N PRO A 189 14.16 -2.64 -15.61
CA PRO A 189 14.16 -1.36 -16.34
C PRO A 189 12.88 -0.58 -16.02
N ALA A 190 12.88 0.73 -16.24
CA ALA A 190 11.76 1.62 -15.90
C ALA A 190 10.42 1.12 -16.44
N GLY A 191 10.40 0.58 -17.66
CA GLY A 191 9.19 -0.03 -18.23
C GLY A 191 8.67 -1.20 -17.38
N ARG A 192 9.54 -2.12 -16.96
CA ARG A 192 9.16 -3.24 -16.07
C ARG A 192 8.71 -2.73 -14.70
N VAL A 193 9.41 -1.74 -14.12
CA VAL A 193 9.02 -1.13 -12.84
C VAL A 193 7.59 -0.60 -12.90
N LEU A 194 7.22 0.11 -13.96
CA LEU A 194 5.88 0.70 -14.12
C LEU A 194 4.78 -0.32 -14.40
N HIS A 195 5.14 -1.51 -14.90
CA HIS A 195 4.21 -2.59 -15.18
C HIS A 195 4.13 -3.64 -14.06
N SER A 196 5.00 -3.56 -13.05
CA SER A 196 4.99 -4.46 -11.90
C SER A 196 4.09 -3.88 -10.81
N PHE A 197 3.29 -4.72 -10.15
CA PHE A 197 2.49 -4.27 -9.00
C PHE A 197 3.32 -4.30 -7.73
N THR A 198 4.19 -5.30 -7.62
CA THR A 198 5.19 -5.40 -6.57
C THR A 198 6.55 -5.83 -7.12
N ILE A 199 7.63 -5.51 -6.40
CA ILE A 199 9.01 -5.88 -6.76
C ILE A 199 9.69 -6.48 -5.53
N PRO A 200 10.20 -7.72 -5.57
CA PRO A 200 10.93 -8.30 -4.45
C PRO A 200 12.24 -7.53 -4.19
N THR A 201 12.65 -7.47 -2.92
CA THR A 201 13.93 -6.89 -2.51
C THR A 201 14.84 -7.96 -1.94
N LEU A 202 16.10 -7.60 -1.68
CA LEU A 202 17.02 -8.47 -0.94
C LEU A 202 16.82 -8.37 0.58
N TYR A 203 15.97 -7.45 1.05
CA TYR A 203 15.61 -7.38 2.46
C TYR A 203 14.58 -8.47 2.76
N THR A 204 14.97 -9.41 3.61
CA THR A 204 14.07 -10.39 4.20
C THR A 204 13.90 -10.02 5.66
N THR A 205 12.66 -9.79 6.08
CA THR A 205 12.38 -9.61 7.51
C THR A 205 12.66 -10.92 8.22
N SER A 206 13.32 -10.84 9.38
CA SER A 206 13.67 -12.04 10.15
C SER A 206 12.46 -12.71 10.81
N LYS A 207 11.29 -12.06 10.80
CA LYS A 207 10.09 -12.51 11.48
C LYS A 207 8.84 -12.21 10.65
N ASN A 208 7.93 -13.17 10.60
CA ASN A 208 6.53 -12.98 10.29
C ASN A 208 6.10 -12.69 8.83
N LEU A 209 6.98 -12.83 7.82
CA LEU A 209 6.59 -12.64 6.41
C LEU A 209 6.84 -13.87 5.51
N GLY A 210 7.60 -14.87 5.95
CA GLY A 210 7.90 -16.09 5.18
C GLY A 210 8.75 -15.89 3.91
N HIS A 211 8.74 -14.70 3.31
CA HIS A 211 9.41 -14.37 2.05
C HIS A 211 10.10 -13.00 2.08
N ALA A 212 10.79 -12.64 1.00
CA ALA A 212 11.46 -11.35 0.85
C ALA A 212 10.45 -10.19 0.85
N GLN A 213 10.79 -9.08 1.52
CA GLN A 213 9.96 -7.88 1.52
C GLN A 213 9.89 -7.29 0.11
N ARG A 214 8.73 -6.72 -0.23
CA ARG A 214 8.45 -6.19 -1.57
C ARG A 214 8.27 -4.67 -1.55
N LEU A 215 8.62 -4.04 -2.66
CA LEU A 215 8.33 -2.65 -2.99
C LEU A 215 7.03 -2.57 -3.80
N THR A 216 6.34 -1.44 -3.69
CA THR A 216 5.08 -1.19 -4.40
C THR A 216 5.25 -0.02 -5.39
N PRO A 217 5.57 -0.27 -6.66
CA PRO A 217 5.56 0.76 -7.69
C PRO A 217 4.14 1.24 -7.97
N ARG A 218 3.97 2.56 -8.05
CA ARG A 218 2.68 3.21 -8.37
C ARG A 218 2.89 4.45 -9.21
N VAL A 219 2.02 4.67 -10.17
CA VAL A 219 1.95 5.94 -10.91
C VAL A 219 0.97 6.85 -10.19
N THR A 220 1.45 7.99 -9.72
CA THR A 220 0.62 9.04 -9.10
C THR A 220 0.51 10.25 -10.02
N PHE A 221 -0.34 11.22 -9.70
CA PHE A 221 -0.40 12.50 -10.41
C PHE A 221 0.94 13.27 -10.37
N LYS A 222 1.80 12.99 -9.39
CA LYS A 222 3.15 13.58 -9.28
C LYS A 222 4.22 12.77 -10.01
N GLY A 223 3.83 11.74 -10.76
CA GLY A 223 4.70 10.83 -11.48
C GLY A 223 4.87 9.46 -10.79
N PRO A 224 5.76 8.61 -11.34
CA PRO A 224 6.07 7.30 -10.78
C PRO A 224 6.67 7.39 -9.37
N THR A 225 6.17 6.53 -8.50
CA THR A 225 6.59 6.41 -7.09
C THR A 225 6.85 4.96 -6.74
N ILE A 226 7.71 4.77 -5.75
CA ILE A 226 7.92 3.52 -5.02
C ILE A 226 7.34 3.71 -3.63
N ASN A 227 6.59 2.72 -3.15
CA ASN A 227 5.91 2.70 -1.85
C ASN A 227 5.03 3.92 -1.62
N TYR A 228 4.35 4.42 -2.66
CA TYR A 228 3.45 5.59 -2.63
C TYR A 228 4.10 6.96 -2.37
N TYR A 229 5.27 7.04 -1.71
CA TYR A 229 5.88 8.32 -1.30
C TYR A 229 7.19 8.68 -2.03
N SER A 230 7.98 7.70 -2.46
CA SER A 230 9.32 7.96 -3.01
C SER A 230 9.27 8.10 -4.53
N ARG A 231 9.50 9.29 -5.08
CA ARG A 231 9.43 9.52 -6.54
C ARG A 231 10.67 9.00 -7.23
N LEU A 232 10.48 8.38 -8.39
CA LEU A 232 11.56 8.07 -9.33
C LEU A 232 11.99 9.35 -10.03
N VAL A 233 13.18 9.85 -9.73
CA VAL A 233 13.74 11.11 -10.26
C VAL A 233 14.80 10.91 -11.34
N ALA A 234 15.42 9.74 -11.38
CA ALA A 234 16.29 9.31 -12.47
C ALA A 234 16.03 7.84 -12.75
N VAL A 235 16.01 7.42 -14.01
CA VAL A 235 15.67 6.05 -14.37
C VAL A 235 16.59 5.51 -15.46
N ASN A 236 16.69 4.18 -15.55
CA ASN A 236 17.42 3.47 -16.62
C ASN A 236 18.92 3.83 -16.71
N ILE A 237 19.59 4.00 -15.57
CA ILE A 237 21.05 4.16 -15.55
C ILE A 237 21.67 2.77 -15.55
N PHE A 238 21.98 2.25 -16.73
CA PHE A 238 22.47 0.89 -16.90
C PHE A 238 23.95 0.73 -16.50
N GLY A 239 24.22 -0.31 -15.72
CA GLY A 239 25.55 -0.83 -15.43
C GLY A 239 25.79 -2.18 -16.11
N THR A 240 27.00 -2.71 -15.96
CA THR A 240 27.40 -4.03 -16.49
C THR A 240 26.66 -5.18 -15.83
N ASN A 241 26.26 -5.02 -14.56
CA ASN A 241 25.62 -6.02 -13.72
C ASN A 241 24.23 -5.57 -13.22
N GLY A 242 23.58 -4.59 -13.88
CA GLY A 242 22.28 -4.11 -13.41
C GLY A 242 21.82 -2.76 -13.90
N VAL A 243 20.86 -2.18 -13.19
CA VAL A 243 20.30 -0.84 -13.45
C VAL A 243 20.10 -0.06 -12.16
N VAL A 244 20.40 1.24 -12.21
CA VAL A 244 20.18 2.18 -11.12
C VAL A 244 19.01 3.11 -11.47
N HIS A 245 18.08 3.27 -10.54
CA HIS A 245 17.04 4.29 -10.57
C HIS A 245 17.22 5.22 -9.37
N GLY A 246 17.34 6.52 -9.61
CA GLY A 246 17.41 7.51 -8.55
C GLY A 246 16.04 7.76 -7.92
N VAL A 247 15.98 7.77 -6.59
CA VAL A 247 14.76 8.07 -5.82
C VAL A 247 14.96 9.27 -4.90
N ASP A 248 13.91 10.05 -4.68
CA ASP A 248 13.98 11.29 -3.89
C ASP A 248 13.70 11.11 -2.40
N HIS A 249 13.32 9.91 -1.95
CA HIS A 249 13.20 9.54 -0.54
C HIS A 249 13.88 8.20 -0.30
N ILE A 250 14.43 8.04 0.91
CA ILE A 250 14.98 6.76 1.38
C ILE A 250 13.79 5.82 1.62
N LEU A 251 13.85 4.66 0.98
CA LEU A 251 12.92 3.56 1.20
C LEU A 251 13.26 2.91 2.54
N VAL A 252 12.28 2.88 3.44
CA VAL A 252 12.43 2.24 4.74
C VAL A 252 11.52 1.02 4.79
N PRO A 253 12.01 -0.13 5.29
CA PRO A 253 11.15 -1.29 5.53
C PRO A 253 9.86 -0.90 6.25
N PRO A 254 8.70 -1.39 5.80
CA PRO A 254 7.42 -1.00 6.38
C PRO A 254 7.29 -1.56 7.81
N PRO A 255 6.51 -0.92 8.69
CA PRO A 255 6.14 -1.52 9.97
C PRO A 255 5.06 -2.60 9.79
N ASN A 256 4.64 -3.23 10.88
CA ASN A 256 3.59 -4.25 10.85
C ASN A 256 2.20 -3.66 10.54
N VAL A 257 1.25 -4.53 10.16
CA VAL A 257 -0.11 -4.15 9.77
C VAL A 257 -0.77 -3.27 10.84
N ALA A 258 -0.73 -3.67 12.12
CA ALA A 258 -1.37 -2.92 13.21
C ALA A 258 -0.82 -1.49 13.33
N THR A 259 0.50 -1.32 13.22
CA THR A 259 1.15 -0.01 13.26
C THR A 259 0.78 0.84 12.05
N ILE A 260 0.67 0.25 10.86
CA ILE A 260 0.24 0.99 9.66
C ILE A 260 -1.18 1.54 9.84
N ILE A 261 -2.08 0.73 10.39
CA ILE A 261 -3.47 1.17 10.66
C ILE A 261 -3.51 2.34 11.65
N ASP A 262 -2.75 2.27 12.75
CA ASP A 262 -2.62 3.35 13.76
C ASP A 262 -2.04 4.64 13.17
N LEU A 263 -1.07 4.53 12.25
CA LEU A 263 -0.44 5.70 11.63
C LEU A 263 -1.35 6.42 10.60
N LEU A 264 -2.47 5.82 10.21
CA LEU A 264 -3.34 6.29 9.14
C LEU A 264 -4.81 6.50 9.58
N PRO A 265 -5.07 7.28 10.64
CA PRO A 265 -6.41 7.40 11.22
C PRO A 265 -7.41 8.09 10.27
N GLY A 266 -6.92 8.93 9.34
CA GLY A 266 -7.77 9.54 8.31
C GLY A 266 -8.51 8.50 7.45
N SER A 267 -7.90 7.33 7.25
CA SER A 267 -8.47 6.23 6.47
C SER A 267 -9.03 5.12 7.34
N PHE A 268 -8.48 4.89 8.54
CA PHE A 268 -8.76 3.68 9.33
C PHE A 268 -9.16 3.90 10.79
N SER A 269 -9.47 5.13 11.24
CA SER A 269 -9.84 5.36 12.65
C SER A 269 -11.00 4.49 13.17
N THR A 270 -11.98 4.16 12.34
CA THR A 270 -13.08 3.25 12.73
C THR A 270 -12.58 1.82 12.88
N LEU A 271 -11.68 1.38 12.00
CA LEU A 271 -11.06 0.06 12.05
C LEU A 271 -10.14 -0.08 13.26
N GLU A 272 -9.30 0.92 13.53
CA GLU A 272 -8.42 1.01 14.69
C GLU A 272 -9.21 0.85 15.99
N LEU A 273 -10.33 1.59 16.13
CA LEU A 273 -11.23 1.46 17.26
C LEU A 273 -11.81 0.04 17.37
N ALA A 274 -12.20 -0.56 16.23
CA ALA A 274 -12.76 -1.91 16.20
C ALA A 274 -11.74 -2.97 16.65
N LEU A 275 -10.51 -2.89 16.14
CA LEU A 275 -9.41 -3.78 16.51
C LEU A 275 -9.07 -3.65 18.01
N THR A 276 -9.06 -2.41 18.53
CA THR A 276 -8.79 -2.14 19.95
C THR A 276 -9.89 -2.72 20.84
N LYS A 277 -11.17 -2.49 20.51
CA LYS A 277 -12.30 -2.98 21.32
C LYS A 277 -12.41 -4.50 21.36
N THR A 278 -11.95 -5.19 20.32
CA THR A 278 -12.05 -6.65 20.19
C THR A 278 -10.79 -7.38 20.69
N GLY A 279 -9.73 -6.65 21.05
CA GLY A 279 -8.43 -7.21 21.45
C GLY A 279 -7.59 -7.72 20.28
N ILE A 280 -8.08 -7.63 19.04
CA ILE A 280 -7.35 -8.07 17.84
C ILE A 280 -6.12 -7.19 17.59
N TYR A 281 -6.14 -5.92 17.99
CA TYR A 281 -4.97 -5.04 17.89
C TYR A 281 -3.76 -5.62 18.64
N ASP A 282 -3.98 -6.09 19.87
CA ASP A 282 -2.92 -6.68 20.70
C ASP A 282 -2.42 -8.00 20.11
N TRP A 283 -3.33 -8.81 19.54
CA TRP A 283 -2.97 -10.03 18.84
C TRP A 283 -2.12 -9.77 17.60
N LEU A 284 -2.48 -8.80 16.75
CA LEU A 284 -1.68 -8.43 15.57
C LEU A 284 -0.30 -7.85 15.93
N ASN A 285 -0.16 -7.27 17.11
CA ASN A 285 1.10 -6.68 17.55
C ASN A 285 1.94 -7.62 18.43
N THR A 286 1.43 -8.83 18.72
CA THR A 286 2.17 -9.79 19.54
C THR A 286 3.38 -10.34 18.79
N THR A 287 4.44 -10.60 19.55
CA THR A 287 5.64 -11.29 19.02
C THR A 287 5.66 -12.77 19.38
N GLU A 288 4.63 -13.23 20.10
CA GLU A 288 4.51 -14.62 20.57
C GLU A 288 3.89 -15.56 19.53
N TYR A 289 3.18 -14.99 18.55
CA TYR A 289 2.57 -15.72 17.46
C TYR A 289 3.45 -15.56 16.21
N GLU A 290 4.23 -16.59 15.91
CA GLU A 290 4.98 -16.69 14.65
C GLU A 290 4.00 -17.09 13.54
N HIS A 291 4.12 -16.45 12.38
CA HIS A 291 3.33 -16.73 11.20
C HIS A 291 4.15 -16.46 9.93
N ASN A 292 3.69 -16.89 8.77
CA ASN A 292 4.41 -16.74 7.50
C ASN A 292 3.77 -15.65 6.63
N GLY A 293 3.58 -14.47 7.22
CA GLY A 293 2.86 -13.38 6.57
C GLY A 293 1.35 -13.46 6.79
N GLY A 294 0.61 -12.69 6.00
CA GLY A 294 -0.84 -12.58 6.10
C GLY A 294 -1.40 -11.55 5.14
N THR A 295 -2.71 -11.63 4.92
CA THR A 295 -3.46 -10.67 4.11
C THR A 295 -4.54 -10.05 4.96
N PHE A 296 -4.45 -8.74 5.21
CA PHE A 296 -5.49 -8.00 5.89
C PHE A 296 -6.35 -7.21 4.91
N PHE A 297 -7.61 -7.62 4.77
CA PHE A 297 -8.58 -6.90 3.97
C PHE A 297 -9.15 -5.72 4.78
N ALA A 298 -8.40 -4.62 4.88
CA ALA A 298 -8.74 -3.53 5.78
C ALA A 298 -9.92 -2.67 5.25
N PRO A 299 -11.08 -2.62 5.94
CA PRO A 299 -12.15 -1.71 5.57
C PRO A 299 -11.82 -0.27 5.98
N SER A 300 -12.01 0.67 5.04
CA SER A 300 -11.81 2.10 5.31
C SER A 300 -12.94 2.69 6.17
N ASN A 301 -12.72 3.89 6.69
CA ASN A 301 -13.76 4.72 7.33
C ASN A 301 -15.00 4.88 6.44
N TYR A 302 -14.81 4.96 5.12
CA TYR A 302 -15.92 5.01 4.17
C TYR A 302 -16.69 3.69 4.09
N ALA A 303 -16.00 2.55 4.12
CA ALA A 303 -16.62 1.23 4.12
C ALA A 303 -17.51 1.04 5.37
N PHE A 304 -17.01 1.40 6.55
CA PHE A 304 -17.84 1.41 7.77
C PHE A 304 -19.01 2.39 7.66
N LYS A 305 -18.81 3.59 7.12
CA LYS A 305 -19.93 4.53 6.90
C LYS A 305 -21.01 3.94 6.00
N LYS A 306 -20.62 3.22 4.94
CA LYS A 306 -21.52 2.56 3.98
C LYS A 306 -22.30 1.41 4.62
N LEU A 307 -21.73 0.71 5.61
CA LEU A 307 -22.41 -0.34 6.37
C LEU A 307 -23.70 0.15 7.05
N GLY A 308 -23.74 1.44 7.44
CA GLY A 308 -24.93 2.07 8.02
C GLY A 308 -24.80 2.40 9.50
N THR A 309 -25.50 3.44 9.94
CA THR A 309 -25.37 3.97 11.32
C THR A 309 -25.88 3.00 12.38
N ARG A 310 -26.97 2.27 12.09
CA ARG A 310 -27.58 1.31 13.02
C ARG A 310 -26.70 0.07 13.20
N ALA A 311 -26.18 -0.49 12.11
CA ALA A 311 -25.25 -1.61 12.13
C ALA A 311 -23.97 -1.27 12.91
N ASN A 312 -23.37 -0.10 12.66
CA ASN A 312 -22.21 0.36 13.44
C ASN A 312 -22.56 0.55 14.92
N ALA A 313 -23.67 1.23 15.25
CA ALA A 313 -24.07 1.44 16.64
C ALA A 313 -24.26 0.11 17.38
N PHE A 314 -24.79 -0.90 16.69
CA PHE A 314 -24.88 -2.26 17.21
C PHE A 314 -23.50 -2.87 17.44
N LEU A 315 -22.66 -2.97 16.41
CA LEU A 315 -21.33 -3.60 16.46
C LEU A 315 -20.43 -3.01 17.55
N PHE A 316 -20.44 -1.68 17.72
CA PHE A 316 -19.63 -0.99 18.72
C PHE A 316 -20.28 -0.91 20.11
N SER A 317 -21.49 -1.45 20.27
CA SER A 317 -22.13 -1.58 21.59
C SER A 317 -21.51 -2.73 22.39
N LYS A 318 -21.70 -2.72 23.70
CA LYS A 318 -21.27 -3.82 24.59
C LYS A 318 -21.85 -5.18 24.16
N TYR A 319 -23.06 -5.20 23.61
CA TYR A 319 -23.68 -6.45 23.14
C TYR A 319 -23.13 -6.89 21.78
N GLY A 320 -22.84 -5.93 20.88
CA GLY A 320 -22.35 -6.21 19.54
C GLY A 320 -20.87 -6.54 19.44
N GLU A 321 -20.08 -6.29 20.49
CA GLU A 321 -18.62 -6.44 20.47
C GLU A 321 -18.17 -7.85 20.04
N LYS A 322 -18.88 -8.89 20.47
CA LYS A 322 -18.63 -10.28 20.04
C LYS A 322 -18.88 -10.51 18.54
N TYR A 323 -19.89 -9.84 17.97
CA TYR A 323 -20.15 -9.85 16.53
C TYR A 323 -19.10 -9.03 15.77
N LEU A 324 -18.65 -7.92 16.34
CA LEU A 324 -17.56 -7.11 15.77
C LEU A 324 -16.26 -7.92 15.71
N LYS A 325 -15.95 -8.73 16.73
CA LYS A 325 -14.80 -9.61 16.73
C LYS A 325 -14.87 -10.63 15.58
N ALA A 326 -15.97 -11.39 15.49
CA ALA A 326 -16.19 -12.34 14.40
C ALA A 326 -16.12 -11.68 13.01
N LEU A 327 -16.67 -10.47 12.88
CA LEU A 327 -16.61 -9.69 11.65
C LEU A 327 -15.17 -9.35 11.27
N LEU A 328 -14.33 -8.90 12.22
CA LEU A 328 -12.93 -8.55 11.96
C LEU A 328 -12.07 -9.77 11.65
N GLU A 329 -12.30 -10.90 12.32
CA GLU A 329 -11.64 -12.17 12.01
C GLU A 329 -11.92 -12.62 10.56
N TYR A 330 -13.09 -12.30 10.01
CA TYR A 330 -13.41 -12.55 8.61
C TYR A 330 -12.62 -11.67 7.62
N HIS A 331 -12.00 -10.59 8.08
CA HIS A 331 -11.15 -9.73 7.24
C HIS A 331 -9.67 -10.14 7.28
N LEU A 332 -9.30 -11.08 8.13
CA LEU A 332 -7.92 -11.49 8.39
C LEU A 332 -7.66 -12.86 7.78
N VAL A 333 -6.57 -12.97 7.03
CA VAL A 333 -6.00 -14.21 6.53
C VAL A 333 -4.57 -14.30 7.07
N VAL A 334 -4.22 -15.44 7.66
CA VAL A 334 -2.92 -15.69 8.29
C VAL A 334 -2.18 -16.74 7.48
N ASP A 335 -0.84 -16.65 7.47
CA ASP A 335 0.09 -17.53 6.73
C ASP A 335 -0.05 -17.48 5.20
N GLN A 336 -0.99 -16.70 4.66
CA GLN A 336 -1.12 -16.48 3.21
C GLN A 336 -1.07 -15.00 2.87
N THR A 337 -0.10 -14.64 2.02
CA THR A 337 0.13 -13.26 1.59
C THR A 337 -0.22 -13.10 0.12
N LEU A 338 -1.31 -12.39 -0.15
CA LEU A 338 -1.81 -12.12 -1.50
C LEU A 338 -1.46 -10.69 -1.94
N TYR A 339 -0.46 -10.58 -2.80
CA TYR A 339 -0.21 -9.39 -3.61
C TYR A 339 -0.98 -9.47 -4.93
N THR A 340 -1.08 -8.34 -5.62
CA THR A 340 -1.74 -8.25 -6.93
C THR A 340 -1.05 -9.08 -8.01
N ASP A 341 0.24 -9.37 -7.86
CA ASP A 341 1.04 -10.11 -8.84
C ASP A 341 1.86 -11.26 -8.25
N ALA A 342 1.74 -11.51 -6.94
CA ALA A 342 2.40 -12.60 -6.24
C ALA A 342 1.48 -13.15 -5.15
N PHE A 343 1.62 -14.42 -4.83
CA PHE A 343 0.85 -15.11 -3.79
C PHE A 343 1.79 -16.10 -3.13
N PHE A 344 1.84 -16.04 -1.80
CA PHE A 344 2.63 -16.91 -0.94
C PHE A 344 1.63 -17.66 -0.06
N ASP A 345 1.67 -18.98 -0.11
CA ASP A 345 0.69 -19.83 0.59
C ASP A 345 1.14 -20.26 1.99
N GLY A 346 2.34 -19.82 2.39
CA GLY A 346 2.93 -20.07 3.69
C GLY A 346 3.77 -21.36 3.76
N SER A 347 3.95 -22.04 2.63
CA SER A 347 4.77 -23.25 2.55
C SER A 347 6.27 -22.95 2.32
N ASP A 348 7.14 -23.84 2.79
CA ASP A 348 8.60 -23.69 2.65
C ASP A 348 9.08 -23.81 1.18
N ASP A 349 8.22 -24.28 0.27
CA ASP A 349 8.50 -24.49 -1.16
C ASP A 349 8.07 -23.27 -2.02
N ASP A 350 8.04 -22.07 -1.43
CA ASP A 350 7.63 -20.79 -2.05
C ASP A 350 8.59 -20.34 -3.17
N ASP A 351 8.60 -21.08 -4.29
CA ASP A 351 9.00 -20.56 -5.58
C ASP A 351 8.00 -19.44 -5.92
N ASP A 352 8.46 -18.18 -5.92
CA ASP A 352 7.71 -17.03 -6.45
C ASP A 352 7.25 -17.41 -7.88
N GLU A 353 6.03 -17.94 -8.02
CA GLU A 353 5.45 -18.22 -9.33
C GLU A 353 5.36 -16.86 -10.02
N SER A 354 6.36 -16.60 -10.85
CA SER A 354 6.66 -15.25 -11.29
C SER A 354 5.42 -14.62 -11.89
N ALA A 355 5.18 -13.35 -11.55
CA ALA A 355 4.07 -12.56 -12.07
C ALA A 355 3.91 -12.63 -13.60
N GLN A 356 4.99 -12.96 -14.32
CA GLN A 356 5.05 -13.08 -15.78
C GLN A 356 4.40 -14.35 -16.34
N ASP A 357 4.33 -15.44 -15.56
CA ASP A 357 3.75 -16.71 -16.01
C ASP A 357 2.32 -16.94 -15.50
N ARG A 358 1.84 -16.10 -14.56
CA ARG A 358 0.46 -16.17 -14.06
C ARG A 358 -0.54 -15.72 -15.12
N PRO A 359 -1.72 -16.37 -15.23
CA PRO A 359 -2.77 -15.93 -16.14
C PRO A 359 -3.29 -14.52 -15.80
N ASP A 360 -3.93 -13.86 -16.77
CA ASP A 360 -4.55 -12.55 -16.59
C ASP A 360 -5.70 -12.58 -15.56
N TYR A 361 -6.30 -13.74 -15.33
CA TYR A 361 -7.32 -13.96 -14.31
C TYR A 361 -6.98 -15.19 -13.47
N TYR A 362 -7.11 -15.05 -12.16
CA TYR A 362 -6.97 -16.15 -11.22
C TYR A 362 -7.87 -15.95 -10.00
N HIS A 363 -8.15 -17.05 -9.31
CA HIS A 363 -9.08 -17.12 -8.19
C HIS A 363 -8.43 -17.84 -7.02
N TYR A 364 -8.59 -17.29 -5.82
CA TYR A 364 -8.12 -17.89 -4.57
C TYR A 364 -9.26 -17.99 -3.56
N ASP A 365 -9.36 -19.12 -2.87
CA ASP A 365 -10.18 -19.28 -1.69
C ASP A 365 -9.28 -19.14 -0.46
N LEU A 366 -9.23 -17.93 0.12
CA LEU A 366 -8.35 -17.64 1.24
C LEU A 366 -9.03 -17.99 2.57
N PRO A 367 -8.45 -18.87 3.42
CA PRO A 367 -9.00 -19.18 4.73
C PRO A 367 -8.87 -17.97 5.66
N THR A 368 -9.98 -17.57 6.27
CA THR A 368 -9.98 -16.46 7.24
C THR A 368 -9.69 -16.96 8.65
N VAL A 369 -9.34 -16.04 9.55
CA VAL A 369 -9.26 -16.34 11.00
C VAL A 369 -10.61 -16.74 11.56
N LEU A 370 -11.71 -16.29 10.95
CA LEU A 370 -13.04 -16.77 11.31
C LEU A 370 -13.20 -18.23 10.88
N ASP A 371 -13.44 -19.12 11.85
CA ASP A 371 -13.49 -20.58 11.66
C ASP A 371 -14.37 -21.03 10.48
N ASP A 372 -13.84 -21.95 9.67
CA ASP A 372 -14.50 -22.53 8.49
C ASP A 372 -15.09 -21.49 7.51
N LYS A 373 -14.44 -20.34 7.39
CA LYS A 373 -14.80 -19.29 6.45
C LYS A 373 -13.65 -18.94 5.53
N TYR A 374 -14.03 -18.66 4.29
CA TYR A 374 -13.13 -18.35 3.20
C TYR A 374 -13.57 -17.06 2.54
N LEU A 375 -12.60 -16.33 2.00
CA LEU A 375 -12.82 -15.23 1.08
C LEU A 375 -12.54 -15.72 -0.33
N ALA A 376 -13.55 -15.65 -1.19
CA ALA A 376 -13.42 -15.89 -2.61
C ALA A 376 -12.78 -14.65 -3.25
N VAL A 377 -11.51 -14.73 -3.62
CA VAL A 377 -10.73 -13.61 -4.16
C VAL A 377 -10.45 -13.80 -5.63
N ASP A 378 -11.08 -12.97 -6.45
CA ASP A 378 -10.87 -12.90 -7.89
C ASP A 378 -9.87 -11.77 -8.20
N VAL A 379 -8.77 -12.10 -8.86
CA VAL A 379 -7.82 -11.10 -9.36
C VAL A 379 -7.83 -11.11 -10.88
N THR A 380 -8.06 -9.94 -11.46
CA THR A 380 -8.00 -9.71 -12.91
C THR A 380 -6.94 -8.66 -13.19
N ARG A 381 -5.99 -8.96 -14.07
CA ARG A 381 -4.92 -8.08 -14.50
C ARG A 381 -5.11 -7.72 -15.97
N TYR A 382 -4.89 -6.45 -16.29
CA TYR A 382 -4.93 -5.92 -17.64
C TYR A 382 -3.79 -4.90 -17.80
N GLY A 383 -2.64 -5.38 -18.26
CA GLY A 383 -1.43 -4.57 -18.39
C GLY A 383 -1.03 -3.95 -17.04
N PRO A 384 -0.90 -2.61 -16.92
CA PRO A 384 -0.53 -1.96 -15.67
C PRO A 384 -1.71 -1.78 -14.69
N PHE A 385 -2.89 -2.29 -15.01
CA PHE A 385 -4.09 -2.20 -14.18
C PHE A 385 -4.47 -3.56 -13.63
N ALA A 386 -4.99 -3.58 -12.41
CA ALA A 386 -5.58 -4.78 -11.83
C ALA A 386 -6.87 -4.42 -11.10
N GLU A 387 -7.75 -5.40 -11.02
CA GLU A 387 -8.95 -5.38 -10.21
C GLU A 387 -8.92 -6.62 -9.32
N ILE A 388 -9.09 -6.42 -8.01
CA ILE A 388 -9.27 -7.51 -7.06
C ILE A 388 -10.69 -7.39 -6.51
N ARG A 389 -11.46 -8.48 -6.61
CA ARG A 389 -12.80 -8.58 -6.05
C ARG A 389 -12.84 -9.66 -4.98
N ILE A 390 -13.51 -9.33 -3.89
CA ILE A 390 -13.73 -10.22 -2.75
C ILE A 390 -15.21 -10.59 -2.73
N ASN A 391 -15.47 -11.89 -2.69
CA ASN A 391 -16.80 -12.50 -2.75
C ASN A 391 -17.64 -12.03 -3.95
N GLY A 392 -16.99 -11.64 -5.05
CA GLY A 392 -17.63 -11.18 -6.28
C GLY A 392 -18.17 -9.74 -6.29
N PHE A 393 -18.32 -9.08 -5.13
CA PHE A 393 -18.92 -7.73 -5.03
C PHE A 393 -17.99 -6.66 -4.44
N SER A 394 -17.25 -6.97 -3.38
CA SER A 394 -16.40 -5.98 -2.70
C SER A 394 -15.13 -5.80 -3.50
N ARG A 395 -14.69 -4.55 -3.68
CA ARG A 395 -13.50 -4.25 -4.48
C ARG A 395 -12.36 -3.82 -3.57
N VAL A 396 -11.15 -4.25 -3.90
CA VAL A 396 -9.96 -3.61 -3.34
C VAL A 396 -9.78 -2.25 -4.03
N THR A 397 -9.72 -1.20 -3.22
CA THR A 397 -9.59 0.20 -3.64
C THR A 397 -8.15 0.71 -3.56
N ILE A 398 -7.35 0.14 -2.67
CA ILE A 398 -5.91 0.36 -2.58
C ILE A 398 -5.25 -0.99 -2.47
N HIS A 399 -4.41 -1.29 -3.46
CA HIS A 399 -3.75 -2.58 -3.61
C HIS A 399 -2.38 -2.58 -2.91
N ASP A 400 -1.96 -3.72 -2.36
CA ASP A 400 -0.57 -3.98 -1.95
C ASP A 400 0.01 -2.95 -0.97
N GLY A 401 -0.71 -2.64 0.10
CA GLY A 401 -0.15 -1.94 1.26
C GLY A 401 0.84 -2.84 1.98
N VAL A 402 2.11 -2.81 1.57
CA VAL A 402 3.15 -3.69 2.14
C VAL A 402 3.38 -3.42 3.64
N ALA A 403 3.40 -4.48 4.43
CA ALA A 403 3.72 -4.47 5.85
C ALA A 403 4.89 -5.43 6.13
N SER A 404 5.51 -5.34 7.32
CA SER A 404 6.59 -6.26 7.71
C SER A 404 6.12 -7.68 7.99
N ASP A 405 4.81 -7.87 8.13
CA ASP A 405 4.15 -9.10 8.56
C ASP A 405 3.05 -9.52 7.57
N GLY A 406 3.02 -8.91 6.38
CA GLY A 406 2.10 -9.29 5.32
C GLY A 406 1.75 -8.14 4.37
N VAL A 407 0.47 -8.08 3.98
CA VAL A 407 -0.05 -7.08 3.05
C VAL A 407 -1.46 -6.61 3.46
N ILE A 408 -1.70 -5.32 3.28
CA ILE A 408 -3.00 -4.69 3.47
C ILE A 408 -3.65 -4.48 2.09
N GLN A 409 -4.84 -5.07 1.91
CA GLN A 409 -5.69 -4.85 0.75
C GLN A 409 -6.91 -4.04 1.19
N VAL A 410 -6.98 -2.74 0.84
CA VAL A 410 -8.04 -1.86 1.36
C VAL A 410 -9.34 -2.10 0.62
N VAL A 411 -10.38 -2.55 1.30
CA VAL A 411 -11.67 -2.89 0.69
C VAL A 411 -12.67 -1.72 0.69
N SER A 412 -13.51 -1.66 -0.35
CA SER A 412 -14.56 -0.64 -0.51
C SER A 412 -15.71 -0.81 0.47
N ASP A 413 -15.86 -2.02 1.01
CA ASP A 413 -17.02 -2.50 1.74
C ASP A 413 -16.56 -3.37 2.91
N VAL A 414 -17.25 -3.27 4.05
CA VAL A 414 -17.02 -4.19 5.17
C VAL A 414 -17.44 -5.58 4.72
N LEU A 415 -16.51 -6.53 4.76
CA LEU A 415 -16.73 -7.91 4.36
C LEU A 415 -17.59 -8.58 5.42
N ILE A 416 -18.75 -9.08 5.00
CA ILE A 416 -19.69 -9.78 5.89
C ILE A 416 -19.83 -11.21 5.38
N PRO A 417 -19.74 -12.22 6.28
CA PRO A 417 -19.96 -13.60 5.90
C PRO A 417 -21.30 -13.80 5.16
N PRO A 418 -21.33 -14.66 4.13
CA PRO A 418 -22.56 -14.95 3.41
C PRO A 418 -23.59 -15.63 4.32
N LYS A 419 -24.87 -15.35 4.06
CA LYS A 419 -26.00 -16.00 4.74
C LYS A 419 -26.33 -17.30 4.04
N ASN A 420 -26.48 -18.39 4.79
CA ASN A 420 -26.95 -19.67 4.23
C ASN A 420 -28.48 -19.69 4.21
N ALA A 421 -29.09 -19.41 3.05
CA ALA A 421 -30.54 -19.51 2.87
C ALA A 421 -30.87 -20.71 1.97
N GLY A 422 -31.31 -21.83 2.56
CA GLY A 422 -31.75 -23.00 1.80
C GLY A 422 -30.66 -23.68 0.96
N GLY A 423 -29.41 -23.63 1.40
CA GLY A 423 -28.26 -24.20 0.69
C GLY A 423 -27.59 -23.26 -0.32
N VAL A 424 -28.09 -22.03 -0.47
CA VAL A 424 -27.47 -20.98 -1.29
C VAL A 424 -26.82 -19.95 -0.37
N GLN A 425 -25.57 -19.60 -0.67
CA GLN A 425 -24.87 -18.48 -0.03
C GLN A 425 -25.36 -17.16 -0.63
N ILE A 426 -25.93 -16.29 0.21
CA ILE A 426 -26.36 -14.95 -0.18
C ILE A 426 -25.36 -13.94 0.34
N PHE A 427 -24.66 -13.28 -0.57
CA PHE A 427 -23.73 -12.22 -0.27
C PHE A 427 -24.45 -10.88 -0.07
N TRP A 428 -23.85 -9.99 0.73
CA TRP A 428 -24.34 -8.63 0.89
C TRP A 428 -23.71 -7.73 -0.16
N GLU A 429 -24.50 -6.98 -0.92
CA GLU A 429 -24.03 -6.23 -2.10
C GLU A 429 -23.77 -4.72 -1.83
N GLY A 430 -23.61 -4.32 -0.56
CA GLY A 430 -23.23 -2.94 -0.23
C GLY A 430 -24.37 -1.97 0.08
N GLU A 431 -25.61 -2.44 0.26
CA GLU A 431 -26.75 -1.62 0.70
C GLU A 431 -26.74 -1.40 2.22
N GLU A 432 -27.49 -0.42 2.77
CA GLU A 432 -27.57 -0.27 4.23
C GLU A 432 -28.06 -1.56 4.88
N LEU A 433 -27.23 -2.17 5.73
CA LEU A 433 -27.52 -3.48 6.30
C LEU A 433 -28.38 -3.34 7.56
N ASP A 434 -29.50 -4.07 7.60
CA ASP A 434 -30.32 -4.15 8.80
C ASP A 434 -29.60 -4.91 9.92
N VAL A 435 -29.79 -4.47 11.16
CA VAL A 435 -29.11 -5.03 12.33
C VAL A 435 -29.48 -6.50 12.54
N GLU A 436 -30.72 -6.89 12.24
CA GLU A 436 -31.15 -8.28 12.43
C GLU A 436 -30.55 -9.19 11.35
N ASP A 437 -30.40 -8.73 10.10
CA ASP A 437 -29.70 -9.52 9.07
C ASP A 437 -28.20 -9.65 9.37
N LEU A 438 -27.56 -8.59 9.89
CA LEU A 438 -26.18 -8.63 10.34
C LEU A 438 -25.98 -9.66 11.46
N LYS A 439 -26.86 -9.63 12.47
CA LYS A 439 -26.84 -10.62 13.56
C LYS A 439 -27.01 -12.02 13.01
N GLU A 440 -28.03 -12.27 12.18
CA GLU A 440 -28.32 -13.61 11.66
C GLU A 440 -27.13 -14.21 10.90
N ARG A 441 -26.36 -13.38 10.18
CA ARG A 441 -25.14 -13.79 9.49
C ARG A 441 -24.00 -14.14 10.43
N LEU A 442 -23.88 -13.45 11.56
CA LEU A 442 -22.72 -13.55 12.46
C LEU A 442 -22.98 -14.41 13.71
N GLU A 443 -24.24 -14.59 14.12
CA GLU A 443 -24.65 -15.38 15.29
C GLU A 443 -23.96 -16.75 15.35
N PRO A 444 -23.85 -17.52 14.25
CA PRO A 444 -23.23 -18.85 14.29
C PRO A 444 -21.75 -18.84 14.72
N PHE A 445 -21.05 -17.72 14.59
CA PHE A 445 -19.63 -17.60 14.92
C PHE A 445 -19.39 -16.97 16.28
N VAL A 446 -20.45 -16.41 16.87
CA VAL A 446 -20.37 -15.67 18.11
C VAL A 446 -20.61 -16.59 19.32
N ASP A 447 -21.45 -17.61 19.16
CA ASP A 447 -21.79 -18.55 20.23
C ASP A 447 -20.66 -19.55 20.53
N ASN A 448 -19.73 -19.74 19.60
CA ASN A 448 -18.56 -20.60 19.78
C ASN A 448 -17.36 -19.89 20.45
N MET A 449 -17.44 -18.57 20.68
CA MET A 449 -16.35 -17.79 21.30
C MET A 449 -16.34 -17.82 22.84
N GLU A 450 -17.32 -18.50 23.47
CA GLU A 450 -17.35 -18.76 24.91
C GLU A 450 -17.00 -20.23 25.21
N LEU A 451 -15.77 -20.65 24.98
CA LEU A 451 -15.19 -21.87 25.59
C LEU A 451 -13.72 -21.71 25.95
#